data_AF-A0A6A0I154-F1
#
_entry.id   AF-A0A6A0I154-F1
#
_cell.length_a   1.000
_cell.length_b   1.000
_cell.length_c   1.000
_cell.angle_alpha   90.00
_cell.angle_beta   90.00
_cell.angle_gamma   90.00
#
_symmetry.space_group_name_H-M   'P 1'
#
loop_
_entity.id
_entity.type
_entity.pdbx_description
1 polymer ?
#
loop_
_entity_poly.entity_id
_entity_poly.type
_entity_poly.pdbx_seq_one_letter_code
_entity_poly.pdbx_strand_id
1 'polypeptide(L)'
;MQKSYANFKDPFGLLKRMLLSGDRAARSALYRAATMKFVGPLDLMLEKSERRLLQEENRISNLPIIFVVGAPRSGTTLLHQTLARYLPVTYFTNLSALFPRAPLTASLKFARFLKAKRFDDRSFYGNVAGWAAPNDGFHVWNRWLGTDRYRAPQQISASAAREMRTFFNAWLAAFEQPFINKNNRNTDCVALLASIFDHACFIEVRRHPVYVAQSLLQARQQIQGSAEIGWGLHSADSSSGKGHIDEICEQVFSIEKKLRTDKQRVAPGRYIEVSYERFCQLPREHVQKITRTFLQQELDESALRQNLQPFRVTNEIRIGRMEFDQIQKRIEALYGASALSKFEDYPLTHCEALPAAPQL
;
A
#
# COMPACT_ATOMS: atom_id res chain seq x y z
N MET A 1 -5.16 -24.91 13.52
CA MET A 1 -5.23 -23.73 14.43
C MET A 1 -4.76 -22.49 13.69
N GLN A 2 -5.66 -21.58 13.28
CA GLN A 2 -5.29 -20.27 12.75
C GLN A 2 -4.68 -19.44 13.89
N LYS A 3 -3.36 -19.24 13.89
CA LYS A 3 -2.72 -18.22 14.75
C LYS A 3 -3.34 -16.87 14.40
N SER A 4 -3.79 -16.13 15.40
CA SER A 4 -4.34 -14.78 15.26
C SER A 4 -3.40 -13.94 14.39
N TYR A 5 -3.90 -13.48 13.24
CA TYR A 5 -3.10 -12.87 12.16
C TYR A 5 -2.71 -11.41 12.42
N ALA A 6 -2.89 -10.93 13.65
CA ALA A 6 -2.79 -9.53 13.99
C ALA A 6 -2.01 -9.30 15.28
N ASN A 7 -1.00 -8.44 15.17
CA ASN A 7 -0.17 -7.94 16.28
C ASN A 7 -0.95 -6.89 17.11
N PHE A 8 -2.21 -7.17 17.44
CA PHE A 8 -3.02 -6.32 18.31
C PHE A 8 -2.85 -6.79 19.74
N LYS A 9 -2.32 -5.91 20.59
CA LYS A 9 -2.20 -6.21 22.02
C LYS A 9 -3.48 -5.96 22.81
N ASP A 10 -4.39 -5.16 22.24
CA ASP A 10 -5.72 -4.88 22.78
C ASP A 10 -6.82 -5.23 21.76
N PRO A 11 -7.08 -6.53 21.49
CA PRO A 11 -8.07 -6.94 20.49
C PRO A 11 -9.52 -6.59 20.90
N PHE A 12 -9.86 -6.67 22.19
CA PHE A 12 -11.21 -6.37 22.67
C PHE A 12 -11.49 -4.87 22.73
N GLY A 13 -10.52 -4.06 23.18
CA GLY A 13 -10.64 -2.61 23.13
C GLY A 13 -10.63 -2.09 21.70
N LEU A 14 -9.84 -2.69 20.79
CA LEU A 14 -9.90 -2.36 19.36
C LEU A 14 -11.29 -2.65 18.78
N LEU A 15 -11.88 -3.82 19.08
CA LEU A 15 -13.23 -4.15 18.66
C LEU A 15 -14.25 -3.13 19.17
N LYS A 16 -14.19 -2.77 20.47
CA LYS A 16 -15.05 -1.73 21.06
C LYS A 16 -14.86 -0.39 20.36
N ARG A 17 -13.62 0.05 20.14
CA ARG A 17 -13.31 1.30 19.42
C ARG A 17 -13.81 1.27 17.97
N MET A 18 -13.70 0.15 17.26
CA MET A 18 -14.19 -0.02 15.89
C MET A 18 -15.73 0.00 15.82
N LEU A 19 -16.43 -0.55 16.82
CA LEU A 19 -17.88 -0.51 16.90
C LEU A 19 -18.39 0.90 17.25
N LEU A 20 -17.69 1.59 18.17
CA LEU A 20 -18.04 2.93 18.62
C LEU A 20 -17.65 4.04 17.64
N SER A 21 -16.64 3.84 16.79
CA SER A 21 -16.15 4.89 15.86
C SER A 21 -17.18 5.30 14.80
N GLY A 22 -18.20 4.47 14.57
CA GLY A 22 -19.18 4.68 13.51
C GLY A 22 -18.60 4.55 12.10
N ASP A 23 -17.31 4.25 11.93
CA ASP A 23 -16.62 4.24 10.65
C ASP A 23 -17.05 3.03 9.78
N ARG A 24 -17.46 3.32 8.53
CA ARG A 24 -17.96 2.30 7.60
C ARG A 24 -16.88 1.29 7.20
N ALA A 25 -15.63 1.72 7.05
CA ALA A 25 -14.50 0.83 6.74
C ALA A 25 -14.13 -0.04 7.95
N ALA A 26 -14.24 0.47 9.18
CA ALA A 26 -14.08 -0.34 10.39
C ALA A 26 -15.15 -1.45 10.48
N ARG A 27 -16.43 -1.11 10.30
CA ARG A 27 -17.54 -2.09 10.28
C ARG A 27 -17.37 -3.10 9.14
N SER A 28 -16.97 -2.66 7.96
CA SER A 28 -16.71 -3.53 6.81
C SER A 28 -15.60 -4.54 7.11
N ALA A 29 -14.55 -4.15 7.84
CA ALA A 29 -13.47 -5.05 8.22
C ALA A 29 -13.94 -6.13 9.20
N LEU A 30 -14.78 -5.78 10.18
CA LEU A 30 -15.39 -6.72 11.12
C LEU A 30 -16.31 -7.72 10.40
N TYR A 31 -17.19 -7.21 9.53
CA TYR A 31 -18.09 -8.06 8.75
C TYR A 31 -17.32 -9.05 7.87
N ARG A 32 -16.23 -8.60 7.23
CA ARG A 32 -15.37 -9.45 6.43
C ARG A 32 -14.72 -10.56 7.26
N ALA A 33 -14.22 -10.23 8.46
CA ALA A 33 -13.63 -11.23 9.35
C ALA A 33 -14.64 -12.31 9.77
N ALA A 34 -15.88 -11.92 10.05
CA ALA A 34 -16.97 -12.88 10.31
C ALA A 34 -17.30 -13.72 9.07
N THR A 35 -17.47 -13.08 7.91
CA THR A 35 -17.80 -13.74 6.63
C THR A 35 -16.78 -14.81 6.24
N MET A 36 -15.49 -14.56 6.48
CA MET A 36 -14.39 -15.49 6.16
C MET A 36 -14.57 -16.86 6.83
N LYS A 37 -15.18 -16.92 8.02
CA LYS A 37 -15.44 -18.20 8.70
C LYS A 37 -16.49 -19.04 7.98
N PHE A 38 -17.48 -18.40 7.34
CA PHE A 38 -18.57 -19.08 6.65
C PHE A 38 -18.18 -19.56 5.25
N VAL A 39 -17.31 -18.83 4.55
CA VAL A 39 -16.87 -19.21 3.19
C VAL A 39 -15.73 -20.23 3.16
N GLY A 40 -15.23 -20.66 4.31
CA GLY A 40 -14.10 -21.59 4.43
C GLY A 40 -14.23 -22.90 3.63
N PRO A 41 -15.39 -23.60 3.66
CA PRO A 41 -15.61 -24.79 2.84
C PRO A 41 -15.52 -24.48 1.33
N LEU A 42 -16.05 -23.34 0.90
CA LEU A 42 -15.97 -22.93 -0.50
C LEU A 42 -14.53 -22.59 -0.92
N ASP A 43 -13.75 -21.94 -0.05
CA ASP A 43 -12.31 -21.69 -0.27
C ASP A 43 -11.53 -23.00 -0.48
N LEU A 44 -11.81 -24.03 0.33
CA LEU A 44 -11.24 -25.37 0.16
C LEU A 44 -11.62 -26.00 -1.18
N MET A 45 -12.89 -25.91 -1.58
CA MET A 45 -13.35 -26.44 -2.87
C MET A 45 -12.66 -25.74 -4.05
N LEU A 46 -12.42 -24.43 -3.96
CA LEU A 46 -11.77 -23.66 -5.01
C LEU A 46 -10.25 -23.87 -5.09
N GLU A 47 -9.61 -24.39 -4.04
CA GLU A 47 -8.17 -24.62 -4.01
C GLU A 47 -7.69 -25.54 -5.15
N LYS A 48 -8.47 -26.56 -5.52
CA LYS A 48 -8.11 -27.46 -6.63
C LYS A 48 -8.09 -26.72 -7.96
N SER A 49 -9.04 -25.81 -8.19
CA SER A 49 -9.05 -24.94 -9.38
C SER A 49 -7.89 -23.96 -9.37
N GLU A 50 -7.55 -23.39 -8.20
CA GLU A 50 -6.39 -22.51 -8.05
C GLU A 50 -5.11 -23.22 -8.48
N ARG A 51 -4.88 -24.43 -7.95
CA ARG A 51 -3.68 -25.22 -8.27
C ARG A 51 -3.59 -25.53 -9.75
N ARG A 52 -4.70 -25.82 -10.43
CA ARG A 52 -4.73 -26.03 -11.88
C ARG A 52 -4.33 -24.78 -12.65
N LEU A 53 -4.93 -23.62 -12.34
CA LEU A 53 -4.55 -22.35 -12.98
C LEU A 53 -3.07 -22.02 -12.79
N LEU A 54 -2.51 -22.29 -11.61
CA LEU A 54 -1.09 -22.08 -11.32
C LEU A 54 -0.16 -23.08 -12.02
N GLN A 55 -0.63 -24.29 -12.33
CA GLN A 55 0.16 -25.34 -13.00
C GLN A 55 0.10 -25.24 -14.53
N GLU A 56 -1.04 -24.81 -15.07
CA GLU A 56 -1.26 -24.66 -16.50
C GLU A 56 -0.50 -23.45 -17.06
N GLU A 57 -0.29 -22.42 -16.25
CA GLU A 57 0.39 -21.21 -16.70
C GLU A 57 1.91 -21.28 -16.56
N ASN A 58 2.58 -21.45 -17.70
CA ASN A 58 4.04 -21.38 -17.83
C ASN A 58 4.51 -20.10 -18.56
N ARG A 59 3.60 -19.25 -19.04
CA ARG A 59 3.96 -18.04 -19.77
C ARG A 59 4.48 -16.98 -18.81
N ILE A 60 5.58 -16.36 -19.21
CA ILE A 60 6.07 -15.15 -18.58
C ILE A 60 5.25 -14.01 -19.17
N SER A 61 4.53 -13.27 -18.32
CA SER A 61 3.83 -12.07 -18.76
C SER A 61 4.79 -10.88 -18.76
N ASN A 62 4.72 -10.07 -19.82
CA ASN A 62 5.43 -8.80 -19.91
C ASN A 62 4.65 -7.63 -19.31
N LEU A 63 3.47 -7.89 -18.73
CA LEU A 63 2.67 -6.87 -18.07
C LEU A 63 3.31 -6.45 -16.75
N PRO A 64 3.28 -5.15 -16.39
CA PRO A 64 3.95 -4.69 -15.19
C PRO A 64 3.18 -5.06 -13.92
N ILE A 65 3.95 -5.28 -12.85
CA ILE A 65 3.46 -5.44 -11.49
C ILE A 65 3.82 -4.18 -10.72
N ILE A 66 2.83 -3.34 -10.43
CA ILE A 66 2.99 -2.02 -9.83
C ILE A 66 2.82 -2.13 -8.31
N PHE A 67 3.87 -1.79 -7.57
CA PHE A 67 3.87 -1.74 -6.12
C PHE A 67 3.81 -0.30 -5.62
N VAL A 68 2.75 0.02 -4.87
CA VAL A 68 2.68 1.29 -4.15
C VAL A 68 3.36 1.11 -2.79
N VAL A 69 4.47 1.82 -2.60
CA VAL A 69 5.34 1.73 -1.42
C VAL A 69 5.47 3.10 -0.74
N GLY A 70 5.88 3.10 0.52
CA GLY A 70 6.06 4.33 1.29
C GLY A 70 5.84 4.09 2.78
N ALA A 71 6.26 5.06 3.60
CA ALA A 71 6.03 4.99 5.04
C ALA A 71 4.53 4.82 5.36
N PRO A 72 4.17 3.99 6.36
CA PRO A 72 2.78 3.96 6.84
C PRO A 72 2.33 5.39 7.15
N ARG A 73 1.11 5.73 6.71
CA ARG A 73 0.51 7.09 6.87
C ARG A 73 1.04 8.18 5.92
N SER A 74 1.89 7.85 4.95
CA SER A 74 2.33 8.81 3.92
C SER A 74 1.27 9.10 2.85
N GLY A 75 0.20 8.31 2.75
CA GLY A 75 -0.84 8.49 1.72
C GLY A 75 -0.87 7.39 0.64
N THR A 76 -0.07 6.34 0.80
CA THR A 76 -0.07 5.16 -0.10
C THR A 76 -1.45 4.57 -0.40
N THR A 77 -2.37 4.62 0.58
CA THR A 77 -3.74 4.11 0.38
C THR A 77 -4.55 4.98 -0.57
N LEU A 78 -4.45 6.31 -0.45
CA LEU A 78 -5.14 7.26 -1.33
C LEU A 78 -4.64 7.12 -2.78
N LEU A 79 -3.32 7.05 -2.96
CA LEU A 79 -2.74 6.82 -4.28
C LEU A 79 -3.20 5.48 -4.86
N HIS A 80 -3.10 4.39 -4.09
CA HIS A 80 -3.52 3.06 -4.53
C HIS A 80 -5.00 3.01 -4.94
N GLN A 81 -5.90 3.61 -4.13
CA GLN A 81 -7.33 3.71 -4.46
C GLN A 81 -7.57 4.47 -5.76
N THR A 82 -6.85 5.59 -5.94
CA THR A 82 -6.96 6.42 -7.14
C THR A 82 -6.49 5.64 -8.38
N LEU A 83 -5.30 5.04 -8.35
CA LEU A 83 -4.78 4.26 -9.47
C LEU A 83 -5.65 3.03 -9.76
N ALA A 84 -6.09 2.32 -8.73
CA ALA A 84 -7.01 1.20 -8.87
C ALA A 84 -8.34 1.62 -9.54
N ARG A 85 -8.80 2.85 -9.33
CA ARG A 85 -10.03 3.40 -9.94
C ARG A 85 -9.83 3.82 -11.40
N TYR A 86 -8.78 4.59 -11.69
CA TYR A 86 -8.63 5.26 -12.99
C TYR A 86 -7.73 4.53 -13.99
N LEU A 87 -6.91 3.56 -13.56
CA LEU A 87 -6.05 2.79 -14.47
C LEU A 87 -6.71 1.47 -14.89
N PRO A 88 -6.37 0.94 -16.08
CA PRO A 88 -6.78 -0.40 -16.52
C PRO A 88 -5.94 -1.50 -15.83
N VAL A 89 -6.03 -1.54 -14.50
CA VAL A 89 -5.26 -2.47 -13.65
C VAL A 89 -6.18 -3.36 -12.82
N THR A 90 -5.66 -4.54 -12.49
CA THR A 90 -6.21 -5.46 -11.50
C THR A 90 -5.51 -5.35 -10.16
N TYR A 91 -6.16 -5.80 -9.09
CA TYR A 91 -5.65 -5.73 -7.73
C TYR A 91 -6.38 -6.75 -6.84
N PHE A 92 -5.80 -7.08 -5.69
CA PHE A 92 -6.52 -7.86 -4.69
C PHE A 92 -7.70 -7.08 -4.14
N THR A 93 -8.85 -7.73 -4.02
CA THR A 93 -10.08 -7.12 -3.52
C THR A 93 -10.39 -7.62 -2.12
N ASN A 94 -11.29 -6.93 -1.43
CA ASN A 94 -11.83 -7.45 -0.16
C ASN A 94 -12.57 -8.78 -0.33
N LEU A 95 -13.12 -9.04 -1.53
CA LEU A 95 -13.70 -10.34 -1.87
C LEU A 95 -12.63 -11.41 -2.01
N SER A 96 -11.55 -11.16 -2.76
CA SER A 96 -10.47 -12.15 -2.92
C SER A 96 -9.84 -12.51 -1.58
N ALA A 97 -9.81 -11.56 -0.63
CA ALA A 97 -9.33 -11.79 0.73
C ALA A 97 -10.17 -12.78 1.56
N LEU A 98 -11.40 -13.08 1.16
CA LEU A 98 -12.22 -14.13 1.77
C LEU A 98 -11.74 -15.54 1.41
N PHE A 99 -10.94 -15.68 0.34
CA PHE A 99 -10.51 -16.96 -0.23
C PHE A 99 -8.98 -17.08 -0.15
N PRO A 100 -8.40 -17.25 1.06
CA PRO A 100 -6.96 -17.25 1.24
C PRO A 100 -6.24 -18.42 0.57
N ARG A 101 -6.94 -19.50 0.19
CA ARG A 101 -6.36 -20.62 -0.58
C ARG A 101 -6.48 -20.39 -2.07
N ALA A 102 -7.59 -19.81 -2.51
CA ALA A 102 -7.90 -19.65 -3.94
C ALA A 102 -8.17 -18.19 -4.38
N PRO A 103 -7.26 -17.23 -4.10
CA PRO A 103 -7.51 -15.81 -4.38
C PRO A 103 -7.60 -15.49 -5.88
N LEU A 104 -6.84 -16.14 -6.76
CA LEU A 104 -6.93 -15.93 -8.21
C LEU A 104 -8.26 -16.45 -8.75
N THR A 105 -8.59 -17.71 -8.42
CA THR A 105 -9.82 -18.38 -8.83
C THR A 105 -11.05 -17.62 -8.35
N ALA A 106 -11.06 -17.19 -7.09
CA ALA A 106 -12.16 -16.41 -6.54
C ALA A 106 -12.31 -15.08 -7.27
N SER A 107 -11.20 -14.40 -7.56
CA SER A 107 -11.23 -13.14 -8.31
C SER A 107 -11.83 -13.35 -9.70
N LEU A 108 -11.42 -14.38 -10.44
CA LEU A 108 -11.98 -14.69 -11.77
C LEU A 108 -13.47 -15.06 -11.71
N LYS A 109 -13.85 -15.96 -10.79
CA LYS A 109 -15.23 -16.45 -10.71
C LYS A 109 -16.21 -15.40 -10.22
N PHE A 110 -15.76 -14.50 -9.36
CA PHE A 110 -16.63 -13.53 -8.69
C PHE A 110 -16.44 -12.08 -9.16
N ALA A 111 -15.46 -11.77 -10.01
CA ALA A 111 -15.25 -10.43 -10.57
C ALA A 111 -16.52 -9.87 -11.22
N ARG A 112 -17.30 -10.71 -11.93
CA ARG A 112 -18.56 -10.29 -12.57
C ARG A 112 -19.64 -9.78 -11.60
N PHE A 113 -19.57 -10.19 -10.34
CA PHE A 113 -20.53 -9.77 -9.30
C PHE A 113 -20.07 -8.51 -8.56
N LEU A 114 -18.83 -8.06 -8.80
CA LEU A 114 -18.33 -6.80 -8.28
C LEU A 114 -18.85 -5.68 -9.17
N LYS A 115 -19.71 -4.81 -8.63
CA LYS A 115 -20.11 -3.57 -9.32
C LYS A 115 -18.84 -2.80 -9.71
N ALA A 116 -18.83 -2.23 -10.92
CA ALA A 116 -17.72 -1.44 -11.46
C ALA A 116 -17.12 -0.51 -10.39
N LYS A 117 -15.78 -0.54 -10.24
CA LYS A 117 -14.84 0.20 -9.35
C LYS A 117 -15.39 1.30 -8.41
N ARG A 118 -16.51 1.05 -7.72
CA ARG A 118 -17.21 1.96 -6.82
C ARG A 118 -16.96 1.51 -5.39
N PHE A 119 -15.90 2.04 -4.80
CA PHE A 119 -15.57 1.91 -3.39
C PHE A 119 -15.33 3.30 -2.81
N ASP A 120 -15.49 3.44 -1.49
CA ASP A 120 -15.37 4.72 -0.78
C ASP A 120 -13.96 5.32 -0.93
N ASP A 121 -13.86 6.65 -0.91
CA ASP A 121 -12.59 7.38 -0.90
C ASP A 121 -11.97 7.38 0.51
N ARG A 122 -12.79 7.18 1.54
CA ARG A 122 -12.33 7.09 2.93
C ARG A 122 -11.71 5.73 3.23
N SER A 123 -10.59 5.73 3.95
CA SER A 123 -9.96 4.51 4.46
C SER A 123 -9.72 4.58 5.97
N PHE A 124 -10.00 3.47 6.66
CA PHE A 124 -9.71 3.29 8.08
C PHE A 124 -8.41 2.51 8.25
N TYR A 125 -7.32 3.23 8.50
CA TYR A 125 -5.95 2.69 8.59
C TYR A 125 -5.54 1.76 7.46
N GLY A 126 -5.88 2.13 6.22
CA GLY A 126 -5.56 1.33 5.04
C GLY A 126 -6.65 0.34 4.63
N ASN A 127 -7.72 0.17 5.42
CA ASN A 127 -8.90 -0.59 5.00
C ASN A 127 -9.88 0.31 4.26
N VAL A 128 -10.34 -0.14 3.10
CA VAL A 128 -11.37 0.53 2.30
C VAL A 128 -12.65 -0.30 2.36
N ALA A 129 -13.80 0.36 2.48
CA ALA A 129 -15.09 -0.32 2.57
C ALA A 129 -15.57 -0.85 1.20
N GLY A 130 -16.17 -2.04 1.19
CA GLY A 130 -16.83 -2.65 0.02
C GLY A 130 -16.07 -3.85 -0.56
N TRP A 131 -16.80 -4.79 -1.19
CA TRP A 131 -16.24 -6.05 -1.70
C TRP A 131 -15.25 -5.86 -2.85
N ALA A 132 -15.53 -4.90 -3.74
CA ALA A 132 -14.67 -4.53 -4.86
C ALA A 132 -13.50 -3.62 -4.43
N ALA A 133 -13.46 -3.21 -3.16
CA ALA A 133 -12.45 -2.26 -2.72
C ALA A 133 -11.06 -2.94 -2.66
N PRO A 134 -9.98 -2.19 -2.94
CA PRO A 134 -8.64 -2.73 -2.90
C PRO A 134 -8.26 -3.24 -1.50
N ASN A 135 -7.51 -4.34 -1.47
CA ASN A 135 -7.05 -5.02 -0.28
C ASN A 135 -5.53 -5.15 -0.30
N ASP A 136 -4.92 -5.08 0.89
CA ASP A 136 -3.46 -5.19 0.99
C ASP A 136 -2.92 -6.57 0.59
N GLY A 137 -3.77 -7.60 0.46
CA GLY A 137 -3.35 -8.93 -0.01
C GLY A 137 -2.53 -9.71 1.02
N PHE A 138 -2.58 -9.31 2.29
CA PHE A 138 -1.75 -9.87 3.36
C PHE A 138 -1.77 -11.41 3.44
N HIS A 139 -2.91 -12.04 3.15
CA HIS A 139 -3.08 -13.49 3.14
C HIS A 139 -2.27 -14.17 2.02
N VAL A 140 -2.19 -13.54 0.84
CA VAL A 140 -1.37 -14.03 -0.29
C VAL A 140 0.11 -13.86 0.03
N TRP A 141 0.51 -12.65 0.42
CA TRP A 141 1.90 -12.35 0.74
C TRP A 141 2.47 -13.21 1.88
N ASN A 142 1.64 -13.62 2.83
CA ASN A 142 2.05 -14.50 3.94
C ASN A 142 2.58 -15.86 3.48
N ARG A 143 2.23 -16.32 2.27
CA ARG A 143 2.72 -17.58 1.69
C ARG A 143 4.24 -17.57 1.52
N TRP A 144 4.84 -16.41 1.28
CA TRP A 144 6.27 -16.27 0.96
C TRP A 144 7.03 -15.38 1.94
N LEU A 145 6.38 -14.34 2.48
CA LEU A 145 7.00 -13.35 3.36
C LEU A 145 6.80 -13.66 4.86
N GLY A 146 6.17 -14.79 5.19
CA GLY A 146 5.83 -15.14 6.57
C GLY A 146 4.71 -14.28 7.15
N THR A 147 4.48 -14.41 8.47
CA THR A 147 3.32 -13.78 9.14
C THR A 147 3.65 -12.49 9.87
N ASP A 148 4.92 -12.15 10.05
CA ASP A 148 5.30 -10.87 10.64
C ASP A 148 4.80 -9.72 9.75
N ARG A 149 4.10 -8.77 10.39
CA ARG A 149 3.48 -7.60 9.75
C ARG A 149 4.40 -6.38 9.78
N TYR A 150 5.38 -6.36 10.68
CA TYR A 150 6.21 -5.19 10.97
C TYR A 150 7.61 -5.30 10.39
N ARG A 151 8.06 -6.52 10.06
CA ARG A 151 9.28 -6.79 9.29
C ARG A 151 8.98 -7.73 8.15
N ALA A 152 9.62 -7.50 7.01
CA ALA A 152 9.58 -8.44 5.90
C ALA A 152 10.95 -9.09 5.73
N PRO A 153 11.00 -10.37 5.30
CA PRO A 153 12.27 -11.04 5.04
C PRO A 153 12.99 -10.34 3.88
N GLN A 154 14.30 -10.18 4.00
CA GLN A 154 15.13 -9.56 2.97
C GLN A 154 15.57 -10.56 1.90
N GLN A 155 15.38 -11.86 2.17
CA GLN A 155 15.65 -12.96 1.25
C GLN A 155 14.59 -14.03 1.46
N ILE A 156 14.25 -14.75 0.38
CA ILE A 156 13.37 -15.92 0.41
C ILE A 156 14.05 -17.06 -0.35
N SER A 157 13.58 -18.29 -0.13
CA SER A 157 14.11 -19.44 -0.85
C SER A 157 13.82 -19.35 -2.36
N ALA A 158 14.63 -20.03 -3.17
CA ALA A 158 14.41 -20.09 -4.62
C ALA A 158 13.04 -20.71 -4.98
N SER A 159 12.54 -21.68 -4.19
CA SER A 159 11.18 -22.23 -4.34
C SER A 159 10.14 -21.15 -4.11
N ALA A 160 10.23 -20.42 -3.00
CA ALA A 160 9.27 -19.36 -2.67
C ALA A 160 9.27 -18.24 -3.74
N ALA A 161 10.44 -17.85 -4.25
CA ALA A 161 10.54 -16.90 -5.35
C ALA A 161 9.90 -17.41 -6.66
N ARG A 162 10.10 -18.70 -6.98
CA ARG A 162 9.48 -19.34 -8.15
C ARG A 162 7.96 -19.41 -8.00
N GLU A 163 7.45 -19.85 -6.85
CA GLU A 163 6.02 -19.91 -6.55
C GLU A 163 5.36 -18.52 -6.60
N MET A 164 6.06 -17.50 -6.09
CA MET A 164 5.59 -16.12 -6.18
C MET A 164 5.50 -15.64 -7.63
N ARG A 165 6.52 -15.91 -8.46
CA ARG A 165 6.48 -15.63 -9.90
C ARG A 165 5.32 -16.33 -10.59
N THR A 166 5.17 -17.64 -10.37
CA THR A 166 4.08 -18.43 -10.94
C THR A 166 2.72 -17.84 -10.59
N PHE A 167 2.52 -17.44 -9.32
CA PHE A 167 1.26 -16.82 -8.91
C PHE A 167 0.93 -15.54 -9.66
N PHE A 168 1.87 -14.59 -9.74
CA PHE A 168 1.60 -13.33 -10.42
C PHE A 168 1.57 -13.46 -11.94
N ASN A 169 2.34 -14.37 -12.55
CA ASN A 169 2.23 -14.66 -13.97
C ASN A 169 0.85 -15.24 -14.31
N ALA A 170 0.35 -16.20 -13.52
CA ALA A 170 -1.00 -16.73 -13.67
C ALA A 170 -2.08 -15.66 -13.49
N TRP A 171 -1.87 -14.74 -12.54
CA TRP A 171 -2.78 -13.60 -12.38
C TRP A 171 -2.79 -12.70 -13.62
N LEU A 172 -1.62 -12.26 -14.08
CA LEU A 172 -1.50 -11.38 -15.24
C LEU A 172 -2.04 -12.04 -16.52
N ALA A 173 -1.80 -13.34 -16.71
CA ALA A 173 -2.32 -14.09 -17.84
C ALA A 173 -3.84 -14.23 -17.80
N ALA A 174 -4.42 -14.49 -16.62
CA ALA A 174 -5.87 -14.69 -16.50
C ALA A 174 -6.68 -13.41 -16.65
N PHE A 175 -6.10 -12.25 -16.29
CA PHE A 175 -6.77 -10.96 -16.38
C PHE A 175 -6.36 -10.11 -17.58
N GLU A 176 -5.24 -10.45 -18.23
CA GLU A 176 -4.65 -9.71 -19.36
C GLU A 176 -4.49 -8.20 -19.09
N GLN A 177 -4.24 -7.86 -17.83
CA GLN A 177 -4.10 -6.50 -17.35
C GLN A 177 -2.98 -6.39 -16.32
N PRO A 178 -2.26 -5.26 -16.27
CA PRO A 178 -1.28 -5.01 -15.22
C PRO A 178 -1.88 -5.16 -13.83
N PHE A 179 -1.03 -5.55 -12.88
CA PHE A 179 -1.44 -5.72 -11.49
C PHE A 179 -0.92 -4.56 -10.65
N ILE A 180 -1.75 -4.02 -9.75
CA ILE A 180 -1.32 -3.05 -8.74
C ILE A 180 -1.59 -3.59 -7.33
N ASN A 181 -0.63 -3.40 -6.42
CA ASN A 181 -0.83 -3.67 -5.01
C ASN A 181 -0.11 -2.69 -4.11
N LYS A 182 -0.84 -2.26 -3.09
CA LYS A 182 -0.27 -1.67 -1.88
C LYS A 182 -0.25 -2.73 -0.79
N ASN A 183 0.91 -3.02 -0.23
CA ASN A 183 1.07 -3.73 1.03
C ASN A 183 2.19 -3.05 1.81
N ASN A 184 2.01 -2.77 3.10
CA ASN A 184 3.04 -2.07 3.86
C ASN A 184 4.39 -2.80 3.81
N ARG A 185 4.41 -4.14 3.76
CA ARG A 185 5.64 -4.95 3.65
C ARG A 185 6.34 -4.84 2.30
N ASN A 186 5.63 -4.48 1.23
CA ASN A 186 6.29 -4.25 -0.07
C ASN A 186 7.30 -3.10 0.01
N THR A 187 7.07 -2.15 0.93
CA THR A 187 8.00 -1.06 1.25
C THR A 187 9.34 -1.57 1.80
N ASP A 188 9.33 -2.65 2.58
CA ASP A 188 10.53 -3.27 3.15
C ASP A 188 11.19 -4.29 2.19
N CYS A 189 10.45 -4.72 1.15
CA CYS A 189 10.89 -5.71 0.17
C CYS A 189 11.18 -5.13 -1.23
N VAL A 190 11.35 -3.82 -1.41
CA VAL A 190 11.53 -3.23 -2.76
C VAL A 190 12.65 -3.92 -3.53
N ALA A 191 13.84 -4.05 -2.94
CA ALA A 191 14.97 -4.70 -3.62
C ALA A 191 14.72 -6.20 -3.90
N LEU A 192 14.03 -6.89 -3.00
CA LEU A 192 13.67 -8.30 -3.15
C LEU A 192 12.65 -8.50 -4.28
N LEU A 193 11.60 -7.69 -4.33
CA LEU A 193 10.58 -7.77 -5.37
C LEU A 193 11.18 -7.41 -6.73
N ALA A 194 12.08 -6.42 -6.78
CA ALA A 194 12.76 -6.01 -8.00
C ALA A 194 13.69 -7.08 -8.58
N SER A 195 14.20 -8.00 -7.77
CA SER A 195 15.02 -9.14 -8.20
C SER A 195 14.20 -10.39 -8.54
N ILE A 196 12.96 -10.47 -8.05
CA ILE A 196 12.04 -11.59 -8.35
C ILE A 196 11.31 -11.36 -9.67
N PHE A 197 10.89 -10.12 -9.94
CA PHE A 197 10.07 -9.77 -11.09
C PHE A 197 10.78 -8.77 -12.01
N ASP A 198 10.98 -9.16 -13.26
CA ASP A 198 11.66 -8.34 -14.27
C ASP A 198 10.90 -7.03 -14.55
N HIS A 199 9.56 -7.10 -14.56
CA HIS A 199 8.66 -5.99 -14.83
C HIS A 199 8.00 -5.40 -13.57
N ALA A 200 8.62 -5.59 -12.39
CA ALA A 200 8.15 -4.89 -11.18
C ALA A 200 8.44 -3.39 -11.28
N CYS A 201 7.39 -2.59 -11.09
CA CYS A 201 7.44 -1.13 -11.03
C CYS A 201 7.06 -0.64 -9.63
N PHE A 202 7.67 0.43 -9.15
CA PHE A 202 7.48 0.93 -7.79
C PHE A 202 7.07 2.40 -7.81
N ILE A 203 6.05 2.74 -7.02
CA ILE A 203 5.64 4.12 -6.78
C ILE A 203 5.82 4.41 -5.29
N GLU A 204 6.83 5.20 -4.96
CA GLU A 204 7.10 5.65 -3.61
C GLU A 204 6.28 6.89 -3.27
N VAL A 205 5.41 6.79 -2.28
CA VAL A 205 4.68 7.94 -1.75
C VAL A 205 5.45 8.53 -0.58
N ARG A 206 5.95 9.75 -0.80
CA ARG A 206 6.66 10.56 0.19
C ARG A 206 5.74 11.65 0.71
N ARG A 207 5.78 11.89 2.02
CA ARG A 207 5.01 12.92 2.71
C ARG A 207 5.90 13.56 3.74
N HIS A 208 5.67 14.82 4.05
CA HIS A 208 6.48 15.51 5.06
C HIS A 208 6.54 14.72 6.40
N PRO A 209 7.73 14.34 6.88
CA PRO A 209 7.91 13.31 7.90
C PRO A 209 7.32 13.66 9.27
N VAL A 210 7.26 14.95 9.62
CA VAL A 210 6.57 15.41 10.85
C VAL A 210 5.10 15.01 10.88
N TYR A 211 4.39 15.16 9.75
CA TYR A 211 2.97 14.80 9.68
C TYR A 211 2.76 13.28 9.58
N VAL A 212 3.73 12.54 9.04
CA VAL A 212 3.74 11.08 9.09
C VAL A 212 3.89 10.59 10.53
N ALA A 213 4.86 11.13 11.27
CA ALA A 213 5.10 10.81 12.67
C ALA A 213 3.88 11.17 13.55
N GLN A 214 3.30 12.37 13.40
CA GLN A 214 2.06 12.75 14.07
C GLN A 214 0.93 11.74 13.78
N SER A 215 0.73 11.37 12.50
CA SER A 215 -0.34 10.43 12.16
C SER A 215 -0.08 9.01 12.71
N LEU A 216 1.18 8.61 12.87
CA LEU A 216 1.56 7.34 13.51
C LEU A 216 1.29 7.37 15.02
N LEU A 217 1.60 8.48 15.70
CA LEU A 217 1.28 8.67 17.12
C LEU A 217 -0.22 8.47 17.38
N GLN A 218 -1.05 9.17 16.59
CA GLN A 218 -2.50 9.03 16.66
C GLN A 218 -2.95 7.58 16.35
N ALA A 219 -2.33 6.93 15.36
CA ALA A 219 -2.65 5.56 15.01
C ALA A 219 -2.31 4.56 16.12
N ARG A 220 -1.17 4.70 16.81
CA ARG A 220 -0.80 3.88 17.97
C ARG A 220 -1.85 4.02 19.08
N GLN A 221 -2.21 5.26 19.43
CA GLN A 221 -3.23 5.53 20.45
C GLN A 221 -4.59 4.91 20.09
N GLN A 222 -5.04 5.07 18.85
CA GLN A 222 -6.36 4.60 18.43
C GLN A 222 -6.41 3.08 18.22
N ILE A 223 -5.34 2.46 17.73
CA ILE A 223 -5.33 1.03 17.42
C ILE A 223 -4.94 0.19 18.63
N GLN A 224 -3.82 0.54 19.27
CA GLN A 224 -3.28 -0.22 20.40
C GLN A 224 -3.84 0.25 21.74
N GLY A 225 -4.56 1.38 21.78
CA GLY A 225 -5.03 1.99 23.03
C GLY A 225 -3.95 2.76 23.80
N SER A 226 -2.72 2.80 23.27
CA SER A 226 -1.58 3.49 23.87
C SER A 226 -0.55 3.87 22.80
N ALA A 227 0.01 5.08 22.90
CA ALA A 227 1.13 5.56 22.09
C ALA A 227 2.44 4.77 22.30
N GLU A 228 2.61 4.16 23.47
CA GLU A 228 3.79 3.38 23.87
C GLU A 228 3.88 2.01 23.17
N ILE A 229 2.77 1.54 22.60
CA ILE A 229 2.73 0.24 21.93
C ILE A 229 2.98 0.45 20.44
N GLY A 230 3.98 -0.25 19.91
CA GLY A 230 4.38 -0.17 18.52
C GLY A 230 3.24 -0.51 17.56
N TRP A 231 3.12 0.27 16.48
CA TRP A 231 2.22 -0.05 15.39
C TRP A 231 2.79 0.33 14.01
N GLY A 232 2.63 -0.59 13.06
CA GLY A 232 3.00 -0.40 11.65
C GLY A 232 4.35 -0.98 11.28
N LEU A 233 4.70 -0.86 10.00
CA LEU A 233 5.99 -1.31 9.48
C LEU A 233 7.14 -0.70 10.30
N HIS A 234 8.13 -1.51 10.65
CA HIS A 234 9.29 -1.14 11.43
C HIS A 234 9.03 -0.70 12.88
N SER A 235 7.80 -0.80 13.38
CA SER A 235 7.53 -0.46 14.78
C SER A 235 8.16 -1.48 15.74
N ALA A 236 8.67 -0.99 16.85
CA ALA A 236 8.97 -1.76 18.05
C ALA A 236 8.09 -1.24 19.19
N ASP A 237 7.94 -2.04 20.25
CA ASP A 237 7.36 -1.55 21.50
C ASP A 237 8.35 -0.66 22.24
N SER A 238 7.83 0.34 22.95
CA SER A 238 8.63 1.20 23.81
C SER A 238 9.12 0.42 25.02
N SER A 239 10.24 -0.29 24.88
CA SER A 239 10.89 -1.07 25.93
C SER A 239 12.29 -0.56 26.28
N SER A 240 12.75 0.50 25.61
CA SER A 240 14.17 0.88 25.58
C SER A 240 14.52 2.13 26.41
N GLY A 241 13.57 2.66 27.20
CA GLY A 241 13.75 3.92 27.95
C GLY A 241 13.79 5.18 27.06
N LYS A 242 13.83 5.02 25.72
CA LYS A 242 13.54 6.07 24.75
C LYS A 242 12.04 6.35 24.75
N GLY A 243 11.64 7.62 24.74
CA GLY A 243 10.22 7.98 24.69
C GLY A 243 9.58 7.56 23.35
N HIS A 244 8.28 7.23 23.36
CA HIS A 244 7.56 6.77 22.17
C HIS A 244 7.65 7.73 20.96
N ILE A 245 7.78 9.04 21.19
CA ILE A 245 7.98 10.03 20.11
C ILE A 245 9.30 9.80 19.37
N ASP A 246 10.40 9.53 20.08
CA ASP A 246 11.69 9.22 19.47
C ASP A 246 11.60 7.96 18.62
N GLU A 247 10.95 6.92 19.14
CA GLU A 247 10.78 5.66 18.41
C GLU A 247 9.91 5.81 17.16
N ILE A 248 8.86 6.64 17.21
CA ILE A 248 8.04 6.94 16.03
C ILE A 248 8.86 7.69 14.98
N CYS A 249 9.66 8.67 15.39
CA CYS A 249 10.51 9.44 14.47
C CYS A 249 11.61 8.55 13.86
N GLU A 250 12.25 7.71 14.67
CA GLU A 250 13.22 6.70 14.22
C GLU A 250 12.57 5.67 13.28
N GLN A 251 11.32 5.25 13.55
CA GLN A 251 10.55 4.37 12.68
C GLN A 251 10.37 5.00 11.28
N VAL A 252 9.89 6.24 11.19
CA VAL A 252 9.70 6.96 9.91
C VAL A 252 11.03 7.08 9.16
N PHE A 253 12.07 7.57 9.84
CA PHE A 253 13.39 7.76 9.25
C PHE A 253 14.00 6.44 8.74
N SER A 254 13.86 5.36 9.51
CA SER A 254 14.41 4.04 9.13
C SER A 254 13.77 3.49 7.86
N ILE A 255 12.46 3.70 7.66
CA ILE A 255 11.73 3.23 6.48
C ILE A 255 12.19 4.01 5.25
N GLU A 256 12.29 5.33 5.34
CA GLU A 256 12.75 6.15 4.22
C GLU A 256 14.23 5.90 3.87
N LYS A 257 15.08 5.68 4.88
CA LYS A 257 16.47 5.26 4.66
C LYS A 257 16.53 3.93 3.91
N LYS A 258 15.70 2.95 4.30
CA LYS A 258 15.60 1.65 3.63
C LYS A 258 15.14 1.80 2.18
N LEU A 259 14.09 2.57 1.92
CA LEU A 259 13.59 2.84 0.57
C LEU A 259 14.66 3.47 -0.32
N ARG A 260 15.41 4.45 0.21
CA ARG A 260 16.51 5.10 -0.52
C ARG A 260 17.60 4.10 -0.92
N THR A 261 17.96 3.18 -0.03
CA THR A 261 18.93 2.13 -0.32
C THR A 261 18.39 1.12 -1.33
N ASP A 262 17.15 0.66 -1.16
CA ASP A 262 16.55 -0.34 -2.06
C ASP A 262 16.33 0.21 -3.46
N LYS A 263 15.96 1.49 -3.59
CA LYS A 263 15.79 2.18 -4.88
C LYS A 263 17.04 2.07 -5.76
N GLN A 264 18.24 2.10 -5.17
CA GLN A 264 19.50 1.96 -5.91
C GLN A 264 19.66 0.58 -6.57
N ARG A 265 18.89 -0.42 -6.16
CA ARG A 265 18.88 -1.78 -6.72
C ARG A 265 17.74 -2.00 -7.73
N VAL A 266 16.94 -0.99 -8.00
CA VAL A 266 15.86 -1.04 -8.99
C VAL A 266 16.38 -0.47 -10.31
N ALA A 267 16.14 -1.19 -11.41
CA ALA A 267 16.60 -0.71 -12.72
C ALA A 267 15.91 0.63 -13.10
N PRO A 268 16.58 1.50 -13.87
CA PRO A 268 16.00 2.76 -14.34
C PRO A 268 14.64 2.57 -15.02
N GLY A 269 13.74 3.54 -14.87
CA GLY A 269 12.39 3.49 -15.46
C GLY A 269 11.38 2.63 -14.69
N ARG A 270 11.81 1.86 -13.68
CA ARG A 270 10.91 1.03 -12.83
C ARG A 270 10.57 1.66 -11.47
N TYR A 271 10.94 2.91 -11.23
CA TYR A 271 10.74 3.58 -9.94
C TYR A 271 10.31 5.04 -10.13
N ILE A 272 9.23 5.46 -9.46
CA ILE A 272 8.75 6.85 -9.44
C ILE A 272 8.54 7.28 -8.00
N GLU A 273 9.03 8.48 -7.66
CA GLU A 273 8.69 9.16 -6.40
C GLU A 273 7.50 10.11 -6.61
N VAL A 274 6.56 10.10 -5.68
CA VAL A 274 5.36 10.93 -5.66
C VAL A 274 5.25 11.62 -4.30
N SER A 275 5.23 12.96 -4.30
CA SER A 275 4.85 13.73 -3.11
C SER A 275 3.35 13.58 -2.87
N TYR A 276 2.97 13.28 -1.64
CA TYR A 276 1.58 13.24 -1.19
C TYR A 276 0.88 14.59 -1.40
N GLU A 277 1.54 15.68 -1.03
CA GLU A 277 1.04 17.04 -1.14
C GLU A 277 0.76 17.38 -2.60
N ARG A 278 1.74 17.10 -3.47
CA ARG A 278 1.61 17.38 -4.89
C ARG A 278 0.59 16.48 -5.57
N PHE A 279 0.51 15.21 -5.18
CA PHE A 279 -0.53 14.30 -5.64
C PHE A 279 -1.92 14.76 -5.23
N CYS A 280 -2.09 15.30 -4.02
CA CYS A 280 -3.36 15.85 -3.57
C CYS A 280 -3.77 17.06 -4.42
N GLN A 281 -2.84 17.95 -4.74
CA GLN A 281 -3.11 19.14 -5.56
C GLN A 281 -3.39 18.78 -7.02
N LEU A 282 -2.58 17.90 -7.62
CA LEU A 282 -2.61 17.56 -9.05
C LEU A 282 -2.69 16.05 -9.28
N PRO A 283 -3.77 15.38 -8.85
CA PRO A 283 -3.87 13.93 -8.95
C PRO A 283 -3.91 13.44 -10.40
N ARG A 284 -4.52 14.24 -11.30
CA ARG A 284 -4.62 13.90 -12.74
C ARG A 284 -3.26 13.78 -13.41
N GLU A 285 -2.37 14.74 -13.17
CA GLU A 285 -1.02 14.74 -13.75
C GLU A 285 -0.21 13.52 -13.30
N HIS A 286 -0.34 13.12 -12.03
CA HIS A 286 0.34 11.94 -11.51
C HIS A 286 -0.21 10.65 -12.12
N VAL A 287 -1.54 10.54 -12.24
CA VAL A 287 -2.20 9.41 -12.90
C VAL A 287 -1.72 9.29 -14.35
N GLN A 288 -1.67 10.39 -15.09
CA GLN A 288 -1.16 10.40 -16.46
C GLN A 288 0.32 10.02 -16.53
N LYS A 289 1.17 10.61 -15.68
CA LYS A 289 2.61 10.30 -15.62
C LYS A 289 2.84 8.82 -15.36
N ILE A 290 2.17 8.25 -14.35
CA ILE A 290 2.29 6.82 -14.01
C ILE A 290 1.81 5.94 -15.17
N THR A 291 0.72 6.30 -15.85
CA THR A 291 0.21 5.57 -17.01
C THR A 291 1.24 5.55 -18.15
N ARG A 292 1.77 6.72 -18.52
CA ARG A 292 2.77 6.82 -19.60
C ARG A 292 4.03 6.04 -19.26
N THR A 293 4.53 6.17 -18.02
CA THR A 293 5.79 5.54 -17.63
C THR A 293 5.69 4.03 -17.48
N PHE A 294 4.63 3.51 -16.85
CA PHE A 294 4.54 2.07 -16.55
C PHE A 294 3.65 1.30 -17.50
N LEU A 295 2.57 1.90 -18.00
CA LEU A 295 1.62 1.21 -18.87
C LEU A 295 1.86 1.49 -20.36
N GLN A 296 2.69 2.49 -20.70
CA GLN A 296 2.95 2.93 -22.08
C GLN A 296 1.65 3.21 -22.84
N GLN A 297 0.67 3.78 -22.12
CA GLN A 297 -0.66 4.11 -22.62
C GLN A 297 -0.97 5.57 -22.35
N GLU A 298 -1.93 6.10 -23.11
CA GLU A 298 -2.55 7.39 -22.84
C GLU A 298 -3.95 7.18 -22.25
N LEU A 299 -4.29 8.01 -21.26
CA LEU A 299 -5.65 8.06 -20.71
C LEU A 299 -6.38 9.25 -21.30
N ASP A 300 -7.69 9.10 -21.48
CA ASP A 300 -8.57 10.20 -21.83
C ASP A 300 -8.54 11.29 -20.76
N GLU A 301 -7.92 12.42 -21.10
CA GLU A 301 -7.81 13.56 -20.21
C GLU A 301 -9.17 14.13 -19.82
N SER A 302 -10.15 14.08 -20.72
CA SER A 302 -11.47 14.66 -20.50
C SER A 302 -12.23 13.88 -19.41
N ALA A 303 -12.20 12.55 -19.48
CA ALA A 303 -12.76 11.68 -18.47
C ALA A 303 -12.07 11.85 -17.10
N LEU A 304 -10.74 11.99 -17.07
CA LEU A 304 -10.01 12.29 -15.83
C LEU A 304 -10.38 13.66 -15.27
N ARG A 305 -10.52 14.68 -16.12
CA ARG A 305 -10.88 16.04 -15.69
C ARG A 305 -12.25 16.11 -15.04
N GLN A 306 -13.21 15.37 -15.58
CA GLN A 306 -14.58 15.31 -15.03
C GLN A 306 -14.64 14.56 -13.70
N ASN A 307 -13.90 13.45 -13.59
CA ASN A 307 -14.12 12.49 -12.50
C ASN A 307 -13.06 12.52 -11.39
N LEU A 308 -11.89 13.14 -11.59
CA LEU A 308 -10.80 13.19 -10.60
C LEU A 308 -10.48 14.63 -10.22
N GLN A 309 -11.00 15.04 -9.06
CA GLN A 309 -10.77 16.36 -8.48
C GLN A 309 -9.57 16.34 -7.51
N PRO A 310 -8.95 17.50 -7.24
CA PRO A 310 -7.94 17.62 -6.20
C PRO A 310 -8.44 17.12 -4.84
N PHE A 311 -7.53 16.52 -4.09
CA PHE A 311 -7.75 16.08 -2.72
C PHE A 311 -7.32 17.15 -1.73
N ARG A 312 -7.97 17.20 -0.56
CA ARG A 312 -7.52 18.05 0.54
C ARG A 312 -6.20 17.53 1.12
N VAL A 313 -5.19 18.38 1.15
CA VAL A 313 -3.94 18.12 1.88
C VAL A 313 -4.25 18.13 3.38
N THR A 314 -3.78 17.12 4.11
CA THR A 314 -4.09 16.94 5.55
C THR A 314 -2.91 17.24 6.47
N ASN A 315 -1.98 18.10 6.04
CA ASN A 315 -0.81 18.53 6.80
C ASN A 315 -1.22 19.63 7.80
N GLU A 316 -1.95 19.23 8.83
CA GLU A 316 -2.45 20.11 9.89
C GLU A 316 -2.01 19.53 11.24
N ILE A 317 -1.77 20.40 12.23
CA ILE A 317 -1.46 19.97 13.60
C ILE A 317 -2.72 19.39 14.25
N ARG A 318 -2.63 18.16 14.76
CA ARG A 318 -3.78 17.40 15.32
C ARG A 318 -3.49 16.75 16.68
N ILE A 319 -2.36 17.10 17.28
CA ILE A 319 -1.90 16.63 18.58
C ILE A 319 -1.55 17.84 19.45
N GLY A 320 -1.19 17.61 20.72
CA GLY A 320 -0.78 18.70 21.60
C GLY A 320 0.43 19.45 21.05
N ARG A 321 0.50 20.77 21.27
CA ARG A 321 1.58 21.59 20.70
C ARG A 321 2.97 21.12 21.15
N MET A 322 3.10 20.73 22.42
CA MET A 322 4.35 20.20 22.95
C MET A 322 4.80 18.91 22.25
N GLU A 323 3.87 17.97 22.01
CA GLU A 323 4.18 16.71 21.31
C GLU A 323 4.58 16.99 19.85
N PHE A 324 3.89 17.93 19.20
CA PHE A 324 4.22 18.33 17.83
C PHE A 324 5.61 18.95 17.74
N ASP A 325 5.94 19.88 18.63
CA ASP A 325 7.25 20.53 18.67
C ASP A 325 8.38 19.51 18.98
N GLN A 326 8.11 18.50 19.83
CA GLN A 326 9.03 17.39 20.07
C GLN A 326 9.26 16.53 18.82
N ILE A 327 8.19 16.17 18.10
CA ILE A 327 8.30 15.45 16.81
C ILE A 327 9.12 16.28 15.82
N GLN A 328 8.80 17.57 15.67
CA GLN A 328 9.49 18.45 14.74
C GLN A 328 10.99 18.50 15.04
N LYS A 329 11.37 18.79 16.30
CA LYS A 329 12.77 18.83 16.73
C LYS A 329 13.50 17.51 16.49
N ARG A 330 12.84 16.37 16.77
CA ARG A 330 13.46 15.05 16.58
C ARG A 330 13.64 14.71 15.10
N ILE A 331 12.64 15.00 14.26
CA ILE A 331 12.72 14.80 12.82
C ILE A 331 13.80 15.70 12.20
N GLU A 332 13.89 16.97 12.60
CA GLU A 332 14.99 17.88 12.21
C GLU A 332 16.36 17.31 12.57
N ALA A 333 16.51 16.75 13.77
CA ALA A 333 17.76 16.12 14.19
C ALA A 333 18.12 14.86 13.38
N LEU A 334 17.13 14.07 12.94
CA LEU A 334 17.36 12.83 12.17
C LEU A 334 17.64 13.09 10.70
N TYR A 335 16.94 14.05 10.09
CA TYR A 335 17.02 14.34 8.66
C TYR A 335 18.06 15.42 8.32
N GLY A 336 18.28 16.36 9.24
CA GLY A 336 18.95 17.62 8.98
C GLY A 336 18.02 18.62 8.27
N ALA A 337 18.16 19.91 8.61
CA ALA A 337 17.29 20.98 8.12
C ALA A 337 17.23 21.06 6.56
N SER A 338 18.38 20.92 5.89
CA SER A 338 18.46 20.95 4.42
C SER A 338 17.78 19.76 3.73
N ALA A 339 17.65 18.61 4.40
CA ALA A 339 16.94 17.47 3.83
C ALA A 339 15.42 17.59 3.99
N LEU A 340 14.96 18.31 5.02
CA LEU A 340 13.54 18.57 5.27
C LEU A 340 12.97 19.60 4.32
N SER A 341 13.75 20.61 3.92
CA SER A 341 13.30 21.57 2.92
C SER A 341 12.91 20.89 1.61
N LYS A 342 13.48 19.74 1.26
CA LYS A 342 13.06 18.93 0.07
C LYS A 342 11.64 18.36 0.17
N PHE A 343 11.03 18.36 1.34
CA PHE A 343 9.62 18.00 1.54
C PHE A 343 8.71 19.23 1.58
N GLU A 344 9.26 20.43 1.82
CA GLU A 344 8.56 21.72 1.84
C GLU A 344 8.61 22.41 0.47
N ASP A 345 9.76 22.32 -0.20
CA ASP A 345 10.07 22.78 -1.54
C ASP A 345 9.46 21.83 -2.59
N TYR A 346 8.15 21.90 -2.75
CA TYR A 346 7.51 21.64 -4.05
C TYR A 346 6.90 22.95 -4.60
N PRO A 347 7.70 24.03 -4.82
CA PRO A 347 7.20 25.22 -5.48
C PRO A 347 6.79 24.91 -6.93
N LEU A 348 5.80 25.65 -7.43
CA LEU A 348 5.20 25.54 -8.76
C LEU A 348 6.16 25.85 -9.93
N THR A 349 7.43 26.15 -9.69
CA THR A 349 8.37 26.61 -10.72
C THR A 349 9.19 25.45 -11.24
N HIS A 350 8.59 24.66 -12.12
CA HIS A 350 9.15 24.20 -13.39
C HIS A 350 8.07 23.38 -14.10
N CYS A 351 7.14 24.09 -14.75
CA CYS A 351 6.69 23.63 -16.06
C CYS A 351 7.91 23.72 -16.99
N GLU A 352 8.75 22.70 -17.02
CA GLU A 352 9.37 22.38 -18.30
C GLU A 352 8.22 21.89 -19.17
N ALA A 353 7.83 22.72 -20.14
CA ALA A 353 7.16 22.22 -21.31
C ALA A 353 8.04 21.08 -21.84
N LEU A 354 7.54 19.84 -21.73
CA LEU A 354 8.18 18.72 -22.39
C LEU A 354 8.30 19.09 -23.88
N PRO A 355 9.47 18.89 -24.51
CA PRO A 355 9.62 19.19 -25.93
C PRO A 355 8.55 18.43 -26.69
N ALA A 356 7.86 19.13 -27.59
CA ALA A 356 6.93 18.52 -28.51
C ALA A 356 7.58 17.30 -29.15
N ALA A 357 6.84 16.18 -29.20
CA ALA A 357 7.30 14.99 -29.90
C ALA A 357 7.83 15.39 -31.29
N PRO A 358 8.99 14.85 -31.73
CA PRO A 358 9.43 15.09 -33.09
C PRO A 358 8.31 14.64 -34.03
N GLN A 359 7.80 15.56 -34.84
CA GLN A 359 7.01 15.21 -35.99
C GLN A 359 7.93 14.50 -36.98
N LEU A 360 7.84 13.17 -37.03
CA LEU A 360 7.82 12.28 -38.20
C LEU A 360 8.02 10.83 -37.78
#